data_AF-A0A0P9J9Z9-F1
#
_entry.id   AF-A0A0P9J9Z9-F1
#
_cell.length_a   1.000
_cell.length_b   1.000
_cell.length_c   1.000
_cell.angle_alpha   90.00
_cell.angle_beta   90.00
_cell.angle_gamma   90.00
#
_symmetry.space_group_name_H-M   'P 1'
#
loop_
_entity.id
_entity.type
_entity.pdbx_description
1 polymer ?
#
loop_
_entity_poly.entity_id
_entity_poly.type
_entity_poly.pdbx_seq_one_letter_code
_entity_poly.pdbx_strand_id
1 'polypeptide(L)' 'MLSGRAIENIENSVLDELVVTNTIPLSAAAQACGRIRQLDIAPVVAEAVRRISNEESISAMFR' A
#
# COMPACT_ATOMS: atom_id res chain seq x y z
N MET A 1 1.24 -0.19 10.88
CA MET A 1 0.01 -0.94 10.56
C MET A 1 -1.17 -0.21 11.15
N LEU A 2 -2.36 -0.41 10.59
CA LEU A 2 -3.64 0.05 11.14
C LEU A 2 -3.91 -0.64 12.49
N SER A 3 -3.25 -0.16 13.54
CA SER A 3 -3.18 -0.78 14.87
C SER A 3 -4.14 -0.11 15.85
N GLY A 4 -4.35 -0.75 17.01
CA GLY A 4 -5.26 -0.25 18.03
C GLY A 4 -6.66 -0.03 17.45
N ARG A 5 -7.19 1.18 17.65
CA ARG A 5 -8.55 1.56 17.22
C ARG A 5 -8.62 2.11 15.79
N ALA A 6 -7.56 1.94 14.98
CA ALA A 6 -7.53 2.49 13.63
C ALA A 6 -8.70 2.03 12.74
N ILE A 7 -9.05 0.74 12.81
CA ILE A 7 -10.16 0.18 12.01
C ILE A 7 -11.51 0.74 12.47
N GLU A 8 -11.77 0.76 13.78
CA GLU A 8 -12.97 1.40 14.34
C GLU A 8 -13.09 2.86 13.91
N ASN A 9 -11.98 3.60 13.94
CA ASN A 9 -11.98 5.01 13.56
C ASN A 9 -12.33 5.19 12.08
N ILE A 10 -11.78 4.35 11.19
CA ILE A 10 -12.06 4.40 9.75
C ILE A 10 -13.53 4.04 9.49
N GLU A 11 -14.04 3.00 10.14
CA GLU A 11 -15.42 2.55 10.01
C GLU A 11 -16.44 3.54 10.56
N ASN A 12 -16.08 4.37 11.54
CA ASN A 12 -16.96 5.41 12.09
C ASN A 12 -16.67 6.81 11.52
N SER A 13 -15.73 6.92 10.58
CA SER A 13 -15.37 8.20 9.97
C SER A 13 -16.29 8.58 8.81
N VAL A 14 -16.13 9.82 8.37
CA VAL A 14 -16.73 10.36 7.14
C VAL A 14 -15.91 10.00 5.88
N LEU A 15 -14.89 9.15 5.98
CA LEU A 15 -14.07 8.75 4.83
C LEU A 15 -14.86 7.83 3.90
N ASP A 16 -14.80 8.15 2.61
CA ASP A 16 -15.30 7.29 1.54
C ASP A 16 -14.38 6.07 1.35
N GLU A 17 -13.06 6.31 1.26
CA GLU A 17 -12.07 5.26 1.00
C GLU A 17 -10.69 5.62 1.60
N LEU A 18 -9.99 4.62 2.14
CA LEU A 18 -8.58 4.67 2.51
C LEU A 18 -7.77 3.76 1.59
N VAL A 19 -6.89 4.35 0.80
CA VAL A 19 -6.01 3.62 -0.12
C VAL A 19 -4.62 3.46 0.50
N VAL A 20 -4.13 2.22 0.59
CA VAL A 20 -2.81 1.87 1.13
C VAL A 20 -2.06 0.93 0.20
N THR A 21 -0.74 0.80 0.34
CA THR A 21 0.06 -0.20 -0.40
C THR A 21 0.19 -1.51 0.36
N ASN A 22 0.59 -2.59 -0.31
CA ASN A 22 0.95 -3.88 0.29
C ASN A 22 2.39 -3.96 0.83
N THR A 23 3.00 -2.82 1.18
CA THR A 23 4.32 -2.74 1.81
C THR A 23 4.35 -3.39 3.19
N ILE A 24 3.20 -3.48 3.86
CA ILE A 24 3.02 -4.18 5.12
C ILE A 24 1.73 -5.02 5.02
N PRO A 25 1.76 -6.32 5.40
CA PRO A 25 0.56 -7.15 5.40
C PRO A 25 -0.55 -6.55 6.25
N LEU A 26 -1.78 -6.54 5.75
CA LEU A 26 -2.92 -6.12 6.55
C LEU A 26 -3.34 -7.24 7.51
N SER A 27 -3.82 -6.85 8.69
CA SER A 27 -4.49 -7.78 9.60
C SER A 27 -5.83 -8.21 9.00
N ALA A 28 -6.37 -9.35 9.45
CA ALA A 28 -7.67 -9.84 9.00
C ALA A 28 -8.80 -8.80 9.18
N ALA A 29 -8.77 -8.04 10.29
CA ALA A 29 -9.73 -6.95 10.53
C ALA A 29 -9.60 -5.81 9.50
N ALA A 30 -8.38 -5.43 9.13
CA ALA A 30 -8.15 -4.41 8.13
C ALA A 30 -8.53 -4.88 6.71
N GLN A 31 -8.34 -6.16 6.39
CA GLN A 31 -8.77 -6.76 5.12
C GLN A 31 -10.30 -6.86 5.02
N ALA A 32 -10.99 -7.04 6.14
CA ALA A 32 -12.46 -7.10 6.20
C ALA A 32 -13.14 -5.72 6.13
N CYS A 33 -12.39 -4.63 6.37
CA CYS A 33 -12.94 -3.28 6.32
C CYS A 33 -13.16 -2.83 4.87
N GLY A 34 -14.42 -2.74 4.45
CA GLY A 34 -14.77 -2.41 3.06
C GLY A 34 -14.35 -1.01 2.57
N ARG A 35 -13.92 -0.12 3.48
CA ARG A 35 -13.38 1.20 3.13
C ARG A 35 -11.88 1.19 2.84
N ILE A 36 -11.18 0.09 3.11
CA ILE A 36 -9.73 -0.01 2.89
C ILE A 36 -9.47 -0.72 1.57
N ARG A 37 -8.81 -0.04 0.65
CA ARG A 37 -8.31 -0.64 -0.59
C ARG A 37 -6.80 -0.74 -0.57
N GLN A 38 -6.29 -1.93 -0.80
CA GLN A 38 -4.86 -2.19 -0.89
C GLN A 38 -4.38 -2.23 -2.34
N LEU A 39 -3.31 -1.50 -2.65
CA LEU A 39 -2.62 -1.48 -3.93
C LEU A 39 -1.36 -2.34 -3.87
N ASP A 40 -1.16 -3.15 -4.90
CA ASP A 40 0.06 -3.90 -5.09
C ASP A 40 1.19 -3.01 -5.63
N ILE A 41 2.31 -2.96 -4.92
CA ILE A 41 3.52 -2.25 -5.33
C ILE A 41 4.65 -3.21 -5.77
N ALA A 42 4.43 -4.52 -5.74
CA ALA A 42 5.43 -5.51 -6.12
C ALA A 42 6.02 -5.27 -7.53
N PRO A 43 5.25 -4.91 -8.57
CA PRO A 43 5.80 -4.63 -9.90
C PRO A 43 6.75 -3.42 -9.91
N VAL A 44 6.42 -2.38 -9.15
CA VAL A 44 7.26 -1.16 -9.04
C VAL A 44 8.56 -1.49 -8.32
N VAL A 45 8.49 -2.23 -7.22
CA VAL A 45 9.69 -2.67 -6.48
C VAL A 45 10.57 -3.59 -7.34
N ALA A 46 9.97 -4.52 -8.07
CA ALA A 46 10.69 -5.43 -8.97
C ALA A 46 11.43 -4.67 -10.08
N GLU A 47 10.77 -3.66 -10.69
CA GLU A 47 11.42 -2.83 -11.72
C GLU A 47 12.56 -1.99 -11.15
N ALA A 48 12.42 -1.47 -9.92
CA ALA A 48 13.51 -0.76 -9.25
C ALA A 48 14.73 -1.68 -9.04
N VAL A 49 14.52 -2.91 -8.56
CA VAL A 49 15.58 -3.91 -8.40
C VAL A 49 16.24 -4.26 -9.74
N ARG A 50 15.45 -4.45 -10.80
CA ARG A 50 15.96 -4.74 -12.15
C ARG A 50 16.86 -3.61 -12.66
N ARG A 51 16.44 -2.35 -12.49
CA ARG A 51 17.23 -1.18 -12.91
C ARG A 51 18.54 -1.06 -12.16
N ILE A 52 18.52 -1.26 -10.83
CA ILE A 52 19.74 -1.29 -10.02
C ILE A 52 20.70 -2.36 -10.52
N SER A 53 20.19 -3.58 -10.79
CA SER A 53 20.99 -4.69 -11.30
C SER A 53 21.59 -4.42 -12.69
N ASN A 54 20.96 -3.56 -13.49
CA ASN A 54 21.37 -3.23 -14.85
C ASN A 54 22.09 -1.87 -14.95
N GLU A 55 22.38 -1.21 -13.83
CA GLU A 55 22.95 0.16 -13.79
C GLU A 55 22.11 1.19 -14.57
N GLU A 56 20.81 0.92 -14.70
CA GLU A 56 19.86 1.82 -15.33
C GLU A 56 19.37 2.89 -14.35
N SER A 57 19.06 4.08 -14.86
CA SER A 57 18.53 5.15 -14.01
C SER A 57 17.17 4.80 -13.41
N ILE A 58 17.07 4.93 -12.08
CA ILE A 58 15.81 4.84 -11.32
C ILE A 58 14.91 6.07 -11.59
N SER A 59 15.49 7.25 -11.86
CA SER A 59 14.71 8.48 -12.03
C SER A 59 13.71 8.41 -13.19
N ALA A 60 13.93 7.50 -14.15
CA ALA A 60 13.01 7.26 -15.25
C ALA A 60 11.65 6.67 -14.83
N MET A 61 11.53 6.12 -13.60
CA MET A 61 10.29 5.55 -13.05
C MET A 61 9.33 6.61 -12.47
N PHE A 62 9.80 7.84 -12.23
CA PHE A 62 9.06 8.89 -11.52
C PHE A 62 8.69 10.08 -12.43
N ARG A 63 8.49 9.83 -13.73
CA ARG A 63 8.05 10.84 -14.70
C ARG A 63 6.55 11.03 -14.72
#